data_AF-A0AAU9S155-F1
#
_entry.id   AF-A0AAU9S155-F1
#
_cell.length_a   1.000
_cell.length_b   1.000
_cell.length_c   1.000
_cell.angle_alpha   90.00
_cell.angle_beta   90.00
_cell.angle_gamma   90.00
#
_symmetry.space_group_name_H-M   'P 1'
#
loop_
_entity.id
_entity.type
_entity.pdbx_description
1 polymer ?
#
loop_
_entity_poly.entity_id
_entity_poly.type
_entity_poly.pdbx_seq_one_letter_code
_entity_poly.pdbx_strand_id
1 'polypeptide(L)'
;MSCSVKTTVDPLLKDLDEKKESFRRNVVSLASELKQVRGRLISQEQSFLKETQTRKEAEKRGKNMEMEMCKLQKRLEERSCQLEASASAADKFIKELEEFRSQLNATKQTAEASADSAQSTQIQCSMLKKQLDDKTRSLREHEDRVTQLGYQLDNLQRDMSLRECSEKQLREELTRIERDITDAIAKVGIGSTDGALQKLLEDVSPMSFERMNRLVEVKDEEITKLKDEIRLMSGHWKHKTKELESQLEKQRRTDQDLKKKILKLEFCLQETRSQTRKLQRRGERRDMEIKEIRDLMSEKQQRNEESWEKEKFWDNSGFKIVVSMSMLMLVVVSKR
;
A
#
# COMPACT_ATOMS: atom_id res chain seq x y z
N MET A 1 62.18 4.61 132.27
CA MET A 1 61.18 5.69 132.51
C MET A 1 61.80 7.02 132.14
N SER A 2 61.22 7.75 131.18
CA SER A 2 61.35 9.20 130.96
C SER A 2 60.40 9.55 129.80
N CYS A 3 59.12 9.71 130.11
CA CYS A 3 58.47 11.01 130.28
C CYS A 3 58.43 11.83 128.99
N SER A 4 57.33 11.59 128.28
CA SER A 4 56.65 12.47 127.33
C SER A 4 56.89 13.95 127.62
N VAL A 5 57.65 14.63 126.77
CA VAL A 5 57.58 16.08 126.63
C VAL A 5 56.75 16.34 125.38
N LYS A 6 55.43 16.42 125.59
CA LYS A 6 54.54 17.07 124.64
C LYS A 6 54.95 18.54 124.59
N THR A 7 55.78 18.90 123.62
CA THR A 7 55.95 20.30 123.21
C THR A 7 54.62 20.71 122.59
N THR A 8 53.75 21.28 123.43
CA THR A 8 52.53 21.96 123.03
C THR A 8 52.93 23.16 122.19
N VAL A 9 53.08 22.92 120.89
CA VAL A 9 53.05 23.96 119.86
C VAL A 9 51.73 24.71 120.05
N ASP A 10 51.81 26.04 120.13
CA ASP A 10 50.65 26.93 120.24
C ASP A 10 49.57 26.49 119.22
N PRO A 11 48.34 26.15 119.68
CA PRO A 11 47.28 25.65 118.82
C PRO A 11 47.04 26.53 117.58
N LEU A 12 47.28 27.84 117.69
CA LEU A 12 47.14 28.79 116.59
C LEU A 12 48.26 28.67 115.54
N LEU A 13 49.50 28.39 115.97
CA LEU A 13 50.64 28.21 115.06
C LEU A 13 50.55 26.88 114.29
N LYS A 14 50.07 25.81 114.93
CA LYS A 14 49.87 24.51 114.29
C LYS A 14 48.78 24.56 113.21
N ASP A 15 47.69 25.29 113.48
CA ASP A 15 46.60 25.52 112.51
C ASP A 15 47.06 26.38 111.32
N LEU A 16 47.95 27.35 111.55
CA LEU A 16 48.60 28.15 110.50
C LEU A 16 49.50 27.29 109.59
N ASP A 17 50.31 26.39 110.14
CA ASP A 17 51.15 25.49 109.34
C ASP A 17 50.33 24.45 108.57
N GLU A 18 49.25 23.91 109.15
CA GLU A 18 48.32 23.02 108.44
C GLU A 18 47.58 23.73 107.29
N LYS A 19 47.15 24.98 107.49
CA LYS A 19 46.55 25.81 106.43
C LYS A 19 47.56 26.17 105.34
N LYS A 20 48.82 26.44 105.70
CA LYS A 20 49.89 26.72 104.73
C LYS A 20 50.20 25.50 103.88
N GLU A 21 50.30 24.32 104.48
CA GLU A 21 50.53 23.08 103.74
C GLU A 21 49.30 22.63 102.93
N SER A 22 48.07 22.89 103.40
CA SER A 22 46.87 22.66 102.60
C SER A 22 46.81 23.61 101.40
N PHE A 23 47.16 24.88 101.59
CA PHE A 23 47.25 25.86 100.51
C PHE A 23 48.30 25.46 99.46
N ARG A 24 49.49 25.03 99.89
CA ARG A 24 50.52 24.51 98.98
C ARG A 24 50.02 23.32 98.16
N ARG A 25 49.38 22.34 98.79
CA ARG A 25 48.77 21.20 98.09
C ARG A 25 47.69 21.63 97.11
N ASN A 26 46.84 22.58 97.47
CA ASN A 26 45.80 23.12 96.60
C ASN A 26 46.38 23.87 95.40
N VAL A 27 47.42 24.68 95.60
CA VAL A 27 48.14 25.37 94.51
C VAL A 27 48.75 24.36 93.55
N VAL A 28 49.37 23.29 94.06
CA VAL A 28 49.93 22.22 93.22
C VAL A 28 48.82 21.45 92.47
N SER A 29 47.69 21.13 93.13
CA SER A 29 46.51 20.52 92.49
C SER A 29 45.99 21.41 91.36
N LEU A 30 45.76 22.69 91.65
CA LEU A 30 45.26 23.67 90.69
C LEU A 30 46.20 23.81 89.49
N ALA A 31 47.52 23.84 89.71
CA ALA A 31 48.50 23.88 88.62
C ALA A 31 48.44 22.63 87.72
N SER A 32 48.24 21.44 88.31
CA SER A 32 48.07 20.19 87.57
C SER A 32 46.76 20.13 86.77
N GLU A 33 45.67 20.63 87.35
CA GLU A 33 44.36 20.74 86.71
C GLU A 33 44.40 21.74 85.55
N LEU A 34 45.04 22.90 85.73
CA LEU A 34 45.26 23.89 84.67
C LEU A 34 46.06 23.28 83.52
N LYS A 35 47.12 22.53 83.81
CA LYS A 35 47.93 21.84 82.79
C LYS A 35 47.09 20.79 82.04
N GLN A 36 46.25 20.04 82.75
CA GLN A 36 45.37 19.04 82.14
C GLN A 36 44.29 19.69 81.26
N VAL A 37 43.62 20.74 81.75
CA VAL A 37 42.61 21.49 80.99
C VAL A 37 43.23 22.12 79.74
N ARG A 38 44.43 22.69 79.85
CA ARG A 38 45.17 23.22 78.71
C ARG A 38 45.52 22.13 77.69
N GLY A 39 45.94 20.95 78.14
CA GLY A 39 46.17 19.80 77.27
C GLY A 39 44.92 19.35 76.51
N ARG A 40 43.77 19.25 77.21
CA ARG A 40 42.47 18.94 76.59
C ARG A 40 42.05 20.00 75.58
N LEU A 41 42.23 21.28 75.90
CA LEU A 41 41.91 22.39 74.99
C LEU A 41 42.74 22.30 73.69
N ILE A 42 44.05 22.04 73.80
CA ILE A 42 44.92 21.87 72.63
C ILE A 42 44.48 20.66 71.79
N SER A 43 44.16 19.52 72.42
CA SER A 43 43.65 18.34 71.70
C SER A 43 42.32 18.61 71.01
N GLN A 44 41.42 19.35 71.66
CA GLN A 44 40.12 19.74 71.12
C GLN A 44 40.27 20.68 69.91
N GLU A 45 41.16 21.66 70.00
CA GLU A 45 41.49 22.58 68.91
C GLU A 45 42.07 21.81 67.71
N GLN A 46 42.97 20.86 67.97
CA GLN A 46 43.53 19.99 66.93
C GLN A 46 42.46 19.09 66.28
N SER A 47 41.51 18.53 67.04
CA SER A 47 40.41 17.75 66.48
C SER A 47 39.47 18.60 65.62
N PHE A 48 39.18 19.83 66.04
CA PHE A 48 38.33 20.75 65.29
C PHE A 48 38.96 21.15 63.95
N LEU A 49 40.28 21.38 63.92
CA LEU A 49 41.00 21.63 62.67
C LEU A 49 40.94 20.44 61.71
N LYS A 50 41.14 19.21 62.22
CA LYS A 50 41.03 17.98 61.42
C LYS A 50 39.62 17.79 60.87
N GLU A 51 38.60 17.97 61.70
CA GLU A 51 37.19 17.88 61.30
C GLU A 51 36.83 18.92 60.24
N THR A 52 37.31 20.16 60.39
CA THR A 52 37.07 21.23 59.42
C THR A 52 37.69 20.89 58.06
N GLN A 53 38.90 20.31 58.06
CA GLN A 53 39.57 19.87 56.84
C GLN A 53 38.81 18.72 56.16
N THR A 54 38.43 17.69 56.90
CA THR A 54 37.67 16.55 56.34
C THR A 54 36.30 16.97 55.82
N ARG A 55 35.62 17.90 56.50
CA ARG A 55 34.36 18.50 56.04
C ARG A 55 34.53 19.26 54.72
N LYS A 56 35.58 20.08 54.58
CA LYS A 56 35.87 20.80 53.32
C LYS A 56 36.15 19.82 52.16
N GLU A 57 36.88 18.75 52.41
CA GLU A 57 37.16 17.71 51.41
C GLU A 57 35.91 16.92 51.02
N ALA A 58 35.04 16.61 51.98
CA ALA A 58 33.75 15.98 51.73
C ALA A 58 32.82 16.90 50.92
N GLU A 59 32.75 18.19 51.24
CA GLU A 59 31.95 19.18 50.51
C GLU A 59 32.43 19.33 49.06
N LYS A 60 33.75 19.41 48.83
CA LYS A 60 34.32 19.46 47.47
C LYS A 60 33.97 18.20 46.67
N ARG A 61 34.03 17.02 47.30
CA ARG A 61 33.63 15.75 46.67
C ARG A 61 32.14 15.74 46.34
N GLY A 62 31.28 16.17 47.27
CA GLY A 62 29.84 16.28 47.06
C GLY A 62 29.50 17.17 45.87
N LYS A 63 30.08 18.38 45.80
CA LYS A 63 29.90 19.29 44.66
C LYS A 63 30.36 18.69 43.33
N ASN A 64 31.47 17.93 43.34
CA ASN A 64 31.94 17.26 42.13
C ASN A 64 30.98 16.14 41.66
N MET A 65 30.47 15.35 42.61
CA MET A 65 29.48 14.30 42.31
C MET A 65 28.17 14.90 41.78
N GLU A 66 27.71 16.00 42.36
CA GLU A 66 26.52 16.74 41.90
C GLU A 66 26.68 17.20 40.45
N MET A 67 27.83 17.80 40.10
CA MET A 67 28.11 18.19 38.72
C MET A 67 28.09 17.02 37.73
N GLU A 68 28.69 15.87 38.10
CA GLU A 68 28.68 14.68 37.25
C GLU A 68 27.27 14.09 37.12
N MET A 69 26.48 14.08 38.20
CA MET A 69 25.08 13.69 38.15
C MET A 69 24.28 14.56 37.17
N CYS A 70 24.44 15.89 37.23
CA CYS A 70 23.79 16.79 36.28
C CYS A 70 24.20 16.52 34.83
N LYS A 71 25.48 16.23 34.56
CA LYS A 71 25.96 15.89 33.21
C LYS A 71 25.36 14.57 32.71
N LEU A 72 25.34 13.55 33.57
CA LEU A 72 24.77 12.24 33.23
C LEU A 72 23.27 12.35 32.96
N GLN A 73 22.55 13.13 33.77
CA GLN A 73 21.12 13.37 33.58
C GLN A 73 20.84 14.03 32.22
N LYS A 74 21.57 15.08 31.85
CA LYS A 74 21.42 15.73 30.53
C LYS A 74 21.67 14.75 29.37
N ARG A 75 22.72 13.92 29.44
CA ARG A 75 23.02 12.91 28.42
C ARG A 75 21.92 11.84 28.33
N LEU A 76 21.32 11.47 29.45
CA LEU A 76 20.22 10.51 29.49
C LEU A 76 18.97 11.08 28.80
N GLU A 77 18.63 12.34 29.10
CA GLU A 77 17.51 13.05 28.46
C GLU A 77 17.72 13.18 26.94
N GLU A 78 18.92 13.60 26.51
CA GLU A 78 19.28 13.66 25.08
C GLU A 78 19.12 12.31 24.37
N ARG A 79 19.60 11.22 24.98
CA ARG A 79 19.41 9.87 24.42
C ARG A 79 17.96 9.43 24.40
N SER A 80 17.17 9.82 25.40
CA SER A 80 15.73 9.54 25.42
C SER A 80 15.02 10.23 24.25
N CYS A 81 15.33 11.51 24.00
CA CYS A 81 14.79 12.23 22.85
C CYS A 81 15.21 11.61 21.51
N GLN A 82 16.46 11.14 21.40
CA GLN A 82 16.94 10.45 20.19
C GLN A 82 16.22 9.11 19.97
N LEU A 83 15.99 8.34 21.04
CA LEU A 83 15.24 7.08 20.96
C LEU A 83 13.79 7.31 20.55
N GLU A 84 13.13 8.34 21.09
CA GLU A 84 11.77 8.69 20.73
C GLU A 84 11.66 9.13 19.25
N ALA A 85 12.62 9.94 18.78
CA ALA A 85 12.69 10.33 17.37
C ALA A 85 12.94 9.12 16.45
N SER A 86 13.83 8.21 16.85
CA SER A 86 14.12 6.97 16.12
C SER A 86 12.91 6.03 16.07
N ALA A 87 12.19 5.87 17.19
CA ALA A 87 10.96 5.09 17.26
C ALA A 87 9.88 5.68 16.34
N SER A 88 9.70 7.01 16.36
CA SER A 88 8.77 7.69 15.46
C SER A 88 9.13 7.53 13.98
N ALA A 89 10.43 7.51 13.65
CA ALA A 89 10.89 7.22 12.29
C ALA A 89 10.62 5.77 11.88
N ALA A 90 10.88 4.80 12.77
CA ALA A 90 10.57 3.39 12.53
C ALA A 90 9.07 3.16 12.30
N ASP A 91 8.19 3.81 13.07
CA ASP A 91 6.73 3.73 12.89
C ASP A 91 6.27 4.25 11.52
N LYS A 92 6.95 5.26 10.96
CA LYS A 92 6.66 5.74 9.60
C LYS A 92 7.00 4.67 8.57
N PHE A 93 8.17 4.04 8.67
CA PHE A 93 8.57 2.96 7.76
C PHE A 93 7.63 1.75 7.85
N ILE A 94 7.16 1.40 9.06
CA ILE A 94 6.18 0.31 9.23
C ILE A 94 4.90 0.63 8.46
N LYS A 95 4.38 1.87 8.57
CA LYS A 95 3.18 2.29 7.84
C LYS A 95 3.38 2.26 6.32
N GLU A 96 4.52 2.71 5.83
CA GLU A 96 4.86 2.63 4.40
C GLU A 96 4.91 1.17 3.91
N LEU A 97 5.50 0.26 4.70
CA LEU A 97 5.52 -1.17 4.38
C LEU A 97 4.11 -1.79 4.36
N GLU A 98 3.23 -1.40 5.27
CA GLU A 98 1.83 -1.85 5.26
C GLU A 98 1.07 -1.35 4.02
N GLU A 99 1.33 -0.11 3.60
CA GLU A 99 0.76 0.45 2.38
C GLU A 99 1.26 -0.30 1.14
N PHE A 100 2.57 -0.51 1.01
CA PHE A 100 3.15 -1.30 -0.09
C PHE A 100 2.62 -2.73 -0.12
N ARG A 101 2.48 -3.38 1.05
CA ARG A 101 1.88 -4.71 1.15
C ARG A 101 0.44 -4.72 0.65
N SER A 102 -0.34 -3.68 0.97
CA SER A 102 -1.72 -3.54 0.50
C SER A 102 -1.79 -3.34 -1.02
N GLN A 103 -0.90 -2.49 -1.58
CA GLN A 103 -0.79 -2.30 -3.04
C GLN A 103 -0.36 -3.58 -3.77
N LEU A 104 0.59 -4.32 -3.20
CA LEU A 104 1.05 -5.60 -3.75
C LEU A 104 -0.08 -6.63 -3.78
N ASN A 105 -0.87 -6.72 -2.72
CA ASN A 105 -2.03 -7.61 -2.68
C ASN A 105 -3.08 -7.25 -3.74
N ALA A 106 -3.38 -5.95 -3.91
CA ALA A 106 -4.32 -5.49 -4.94
C ALA A 106 -3.81 -5.79 -6.36
N THR A 107 -2.51 -5.58 -6.59
CA THR A 107 -1.85 -5.89 -7.86
C THR A 107 -1.88 -7.38 -8.15
N LYS A 108 -1.59 -8.21 -7.15
CA LYS A 108 -1.67 -9.68 -7.25
C LYS A 108 -3.08 -10.14 -7.62
N GLN A 109 -4.12 -9.66 -6.93
CA GLN A 109 -5.50 -10.01 -7.26
C GLN A 109 -5.89 -9.60 -8.68
N THR A 110 -5.41 -8.44 -9.15
CA THR A 110 -5.65 -7.97 -10.52
C THR A 110 -4.93 -8.85 -11.55
N ALA A 111 -3.69 -9.24 -11.27
CA ALA A 111 -2.92 -10.14 -12.13
C ALA A 111 -3.56 -11.53 -12.20
N GLU A 112 -4.04 -12.07 -11.07
CA GLU A 112 -4.77 -13.35 -11.02
C GLU A 112 -6.07 -13.29 -11.84
N ALA A 113 -6.90 -12.26 -11.65
CA ALA A 113 -8.12 -12.07 -12.45
C ALA A 113 -7.83 -11.92 -13.95
N SER A 114 -6.72 -11.24 -14.30
CA SER A 114 -6.28 -11.13 -15.70
C SER A 114 -5.80 -12.47 -16.26
N ALA A 115 -5.12 -13.29 -15.46
CA ALA A 115 -4.68 -14.63 -15.87
C ALA A 115 -5.88 -15.55 -16.11
N ASP A 116 -6.87 -15.56 -15.22
CA ASP A 116 -8.12 -16.32 -15.37
C ASP A 116 -8.88 -15.89 -16.63
N SER A 117 -8.96 -14.57 -16.87
CA SER A 117 -9.57 -14.02 -18.09
C SER A 117 -8.82 -14.47 -19.34
N ALA A 118 -7.48 -14.38 -19.35
CA ALA A 118 -6.66 -14.82 -20.46
C ALA A 118 -6.86 -16.31 -20.76
N GLN A 119 -6.86 -17.16 -19.73
CA GLN A 119 -7.13 -18.59 -19.87
C GLN A 119 -8.51 -18.87 -20.46
N SER A 120 -9.54 -18.16 -19.99
CA SER A 120 -10.90 -18.27 -20.52
C SER A 120 -10.96 -17.89 -22.01
N THR A 121 -10.34 -16.78 -22.40
CA THR A 121 -10.27 -16.37 -23.81
C THR A 121 -9.49 -17.36 -24.66
N GLN A 122 -8.41 -17.94 -24.16
CA GLN A 122 -7.63 -18.96 -24.85
C GLN A 122 -8.48 -20.22 -25.13
N ILE A 123 -9.28 -20.66 -24.15
CA ILE A 123 -10.21 -21.78 -24.31
C ILE A 123 -11.26 -21.46 -25.39
N GLN A 124 -11.82 -20.25 -25.39
CA GLN A 124 -12.79 -19.83 -26.41
C GLN A 124 -12.15 -19.78 -27.81
N CYS A 125 -10.95 -19.22 -27.95
CA CYS A 125 -10.21 -19.19 -29.21
C CYS A 125 -9.90 -20.60 -29.73
N SER A 126 -9.52 -21.52 -28.84
CA SER A 126 -9.32 -22.95 -29.16
C SER A 126 -10.59 -23.59 -29.69
N MET A 127 -11.74 -23.31 -29.06
CA MET A 127 -13.04 -23.83 -29.51
C MET A 127 -13.43 -23.28 -30.88
N LEU A 128 -13.30 -21.96 -31.09
CA LEU A 128 -13.60 -21.33 -32.37
C LEU A 128 -12.69 -21.85 -33.49
N LYS A 129 -11.40 -22.06 -33.20
CA LYS A 129 -10.46 -22.66 -34.16
C LYS A 129 -10.94 -24.04 -34.61
N LYS A 130 -11.34 -24.91 -33.68
CA LYS A 130 -11.88 -26.24 -34.03
C LYS A 130 -13.11 -26.14 -34.93
N GLN A 131 -14.04 -25.23 -34.61
CA GLN A 131 -15.23 -25.01 -35.45
C GLN A 131 -14.87 -24.52 -36.86
N LEU A 132 -13.88 -23.64 -36.98
CA LEU A 132 -13.40 -23.17 -38.27
C LEU A 132 -12.75 -24.30 -39.09
N ASP A 133 -11.95 -25.15 -38.45
CA ASP A 133 -11.34 -26.32 -39.08
C ASP A 133 -12.42 -27.29 -39.59
N ASP A 134 -13.47 -27.54 -38.81
CA ASP A 134 -14.63 -28.36 -39.21
C ASP A 134 -15.36 -27.78 -40.42
N LYS A 135 -15.63 -26.47 -40.41
CA LYS A 135 -16.29 -25.78 -41.53
C LYS A 135 -15.42 -25.79 -42.79
N THR A 136 -14.11 -25.62 -42.64
CA THR A 136 -13.15 -25.68 -43.75
C THR A 136 -13.14 -27.07 -44.40
N ARG A 137 -13.20 -28.14 -43.60
CA ARG A 137 -13.32 -29.51 -44.11
C ARG A 137 -14.62 -29.72 -44.87
N SER A 138 -15.75 -29.31 -44.29
CA SER A 138 -17.07 -29.41 -44.93
C SER A 138 -17.13 -28.64 -46.24
N LEU A 139 -16.57 -27.43 -46.30
CA LEU A 139 -16.51 -26.63 -47.52
C LEU A 139 -15.77 -27.36 -48.64
N ARG A 140 -14.62 -27.98 -48.33
CA ARG A 140 -13.84 -28.76 -49.29
C ARG A 140 -14.64 -29.95 -49.83
N GLU A 141 -15.36 -30.67 -48.98
CA GLU A 141 -16.24 -31.76 -49.43
C GLU A 141 -17.36 -31.25 -50.34
N HIS A 142 -17.91 -30.06 -50.07
CA HIS A 142 -18.88 -29.43 -50.96
C HIS A 142 -18.26 -29.04 -52.31
N GLU A 143 -17.05 -28.50 -52.31
CA GLU A 143 -16.29 -28.16 -53.52
C GLU A 143 -16.02 -29.41 -54.38
N ASP A 144 -15.61 -30.52 -53.77
CA ASP A 144 -15.40 -31.81 -54.45
C ASP A 144 -16.71 -32.32 -55.09
N ARG A 145 -17.83 -32.24 -54.36
CA ARG A 145 -19.16 -32.62 -54.87
C ARG A 145 -19.60 -31.74 -56.03
N VAL A 146 -19.37 -30.43 -55.96
CA VAL A 146 -19.70 -29.50 -57.05
C VAL A 146 -18.86 -29.81 -58.28
N THR A 147 -17.57 -30.09 -58.10
CA THR A 147 -16.66 -30.50 -59.18
C THR A 147 -17.15 -31.79 -59.84
N GLN A 148 -17.57 -32.79 -59.05
CA GLN A 148 -18.14 -34.03 -59.55
C GLN A 148 -19.43 -33.80 -60.36
N LEU A 149 -20.35 -32.97 -59.85
CA LEU A 149 -21.57 -32.60 -60.57
C LEU A 149 -21.26 -31.85 -61.88
N GLY A 150 -20.23 -31.01 -61.89
CA GLY A 150 -19.72 -30.37 -63.11
C GLY A 150 -19.34 -31.39 -64.18
N TYR A 151 -18.53 -32.40 -63.82
CA TYR A 151 -18.18 -33.48 -64.76
C TYR A 151 -19.39 -34.27 -65.25
N GLN A 152 -20.40 -34.51 -64.40
CA GLN A 152 -21.63 -35.18 -64.82
C GLN A 152 -22.41 -34.33 -65.82
N LEU A 153 -22.52 -33.03 -65.59
CA LEU A 153 -23.18 -32.10 -66.49
C LEU A 153 -22.49 -32.04 -67.85
N ASP A 154 -21.16 -31.96 -67.88
CA ASP A 154 -20.36 -31.97 -69.12
C ASP A 154 -20.58 -33.25 -69.93
N ASN A 155 -20.65 -34.40 -69.26
CA ASN A 155 -20.93 -35.68 -69.91
C ASN A 155 -22.34 -35.71 -70.52
N LEU A 156 -23.35 -35.30 -69.74
CA LEU A 156 -24.73 -35.23 -70.22
C LEU A 156 -24.86 -34.27 -71.41
N GLN A 157 -24.17 -33.14 -71.37
CA GLN A 157 -24.19 -32.17 -72.47
C GLN A 157 -23.55 -32.76 -73.73
N ARG A 158 -22.43 -33.48 -73.60
CA ARG A 158 -21.81 -34.20 -74.73
C ARG A 158 -22.74 -35.26 -75.31
N ASP A 159 -23.42 -36.04 -74.47
CA ASP A 159 -24.38 -37.07 -74.90
C ASP A 159 -25.62 -36.46 -75.58
N MET A 160 -26.09 -35.29 -75.14
CA MET A 160 -27.15 -34.56 -75.83
C MET A 160 -26.71 -34.13 -77.22
N SER A 161 -25.53 -33.52 -77.36
CA SER A 161 -25.01 -33.12 -78.67
C SER A 161 -24.80 -34.30 -79.63
N LEU A 162 -24.35 -35.47 -79.13
CA LEU A 162 -24.27 -36.68 -79.94
C LEU A 162 -25.66 -37.16 -80.41
N ARG A 163 -26.65 -37.13 -79.52
CA ARG A 163 -28.04 -37.46 -79.87
C ARG A 163 -28.61 -36.49 -80.90
N GLU A 164 -28.40 -35.19 -80.75
CA GLU A 164 -28.82 -34.17 -81.74
C GLU A 164 -28.20 -34.44 -83.12
N CYS A 165 -26.91 -34.78 -83.20
CA CYS A 165 -26.27 -35.18 -84.45
C CYS A 165 -26.92 -36.43 -85.06
N SER A 166 -27.19 -37.45 -84.24
CA SER A 166 -27.84 -38.69 -84.70
C SER A 166 -29.29 -38.47 -85.16
N GLU A 167 -30.05 -37.62 -84.47
CA GLU A 167 -31.41 -37.25 -84.84
C GLU A 167 -31.40 -36.49 -86.17
N LYS A 168 -30.47 -35.53 -86.33
CA LYS A 168 -30.32 -34.78 -87.57
C LYS A 168 -30.00 -35.72 -88.74
N GLN A 169 -29.08 -36.66 -88.56
CA GLN A 169 -28.76 -37.66 -89.57
C GLN A 169 -29.99 -38.53 -89.90
N LEU A 170 -30.72 -39.03 -88.89
CA LEU A 170 -31.94 -39.81 -89.11
C LEU A 170 -33.02 -38.99 -89.83
N ARG A 171 -33.15 -37.70 -89.53
CA ARG A 171 -34.08 -36.80 -90.21
C ARG A 171 -33.67 -36.61 -91.68
N GLU A 172 -32.39 -36.43 -91.97
CA GLU A 172 -31.88 -36.36 -93.34
C GLU A 172 -32.13 -37.66 -94.12
N GLU A 173 -31.89 -38.82 -93.50
CA GLU A 173 -32.18 -40.14 -94.06
C GLU A 173 -33.69 -40.34 -94.30
N LEU A 174 -34.54 -39.96 -93.33
CA LEU A 174 -35.99 -40.00 -93.47
C LEU A 174 -36.46 -39.11 -94.61
N THR A 175 -36.00 -37.86 -94.70
CA THR A 175 -36.37 -36.99 -95.83
C THR A 175 -35.88 -37.50 -97.18
N ARG A 176 -34.79 -38.30 -97.22
CA ARG A 176 -34.36 -39.01 -98.43
C ARG A 176 -35.33 -40.14 -98.76
N ILE A 177 -35.63 -41.02 -97.81
CA ILE A 177 -36.57 -42.12 -97.98
C ILE A 177 -37.97 -41.59 -98.33
N GLU A 178 -38.43 -40.52 -97.70
CA GLU A 178 -39.69 -39.85 -98.01
C GLU A 178 -39.72 -39.34 -99.45
N ARG A 179 -38.61 -38.77 -99.96
CA ARG A 179 -38.49 -38.42 -101.38
C ARG A 179 -38.51 -39.66 -102.26
N ASP A 180 -37.76 -40.71 -101.91
CA ASP A 180 -37.73 -41.96 -102.66
C ASP A 180 -39.13 -42.64 -102.70
N ILE A 181 -39.87 -42.60 -101.59
CA ILE A 181 -41.25 -43.08 -101.47
C ILE A 181 -42.20 -42.18 -102.25
N THR A 182 -42.07 -40.85 -102.15
CA THR A 182 -42.92 -39.92 -102.90
C THR A 182 -42.69 -40.09 -104.39
N ASP A 183 -41.46 -40.29 -104.84
CA ASP A 183 -41.13 -40.63 -106.23
C ASP A 183 -41.68 -42.02 -106.61
N ALA A 184 -41.63 -43.01 -105.71
CA ALA A 184 -42.22 -44.32 -105.93
C ALA A 184 -43.76 -44.29 -105.94
N ILE A 185 -44.41 -43.49 -105.10
CA ILE A 185 -45.86 -43.28 -105.05
C ILE A 185 -46.32 -42.44 -106.24
N ALA A 186 -45.56 -41.43 -106.66
CA ALA A 186 -45.78 -40.73 -107.92
C ALA A 186 -45.66 -41.68 -109.12
N LYS A 187 -44.83 -42.73 -109.01
CA LYS A 187 -44.77 -43.86 -109.96
C LYS A 187 -45.89 -44.91 -109.79
N VAL A 188 -46.54 -45.01 -108.62
CA VAL A 188 -47.51 -46.09 -108.31
C VAL A 188 -48.98 -45.63 -108.26
N GLY A 189 -49.27 -44.34 -108.04
CA GLY A 189 -50.61 -43.76 -108.13
C GLY A 189 -51.62 -44.17 -107.04
N ILE A 190 -52.05 -43.16 -106.26
CA ILE A 190 -53.35 -42.99 -105.56
C ILE A 190 -53.52 -43.61 -104.14
N GLY A 191 -53.82 -42.72 -103.15
CA GLY A 191 -54.99 -42.87 -102.27
C GLY A 191 -54.83 -43.03 -100.75
N SER A 192 -55.07 -41.92 -99.99
CA SER A 192 -55.77 -41.78 -98.68
C SER A 192 -55.47 -42.77 -97.53
N THR A 193 -55.21 -42.36 -96.28
CA THR A 193 -56.13 -41.62 -95.38
C THR A 193 -55.42 -41.14 -94.11
N ASP A 194 -55.61 -39.85 -93.86
CA ASP A 194 -55.45 -39.14 -92.59
C ASP A 194 -56.55 -39.57 -91.60
N GLY A 195 -56.22 -39.78 -90.31
CA GLY A 195 -57.18 -40.28 -89.31
C GLY A 195 -56.59 -40.86 -88.02
N ALA A 196 -55.27 -40.99 -87.91
CA ALA A 196 -54.62 -41.48 -86.69
C ALA A 196 -54.02 -40.37 -85.81
N LEU A 197 -53.76 -39.18 -86.39
CA LEU A 197 -53.06 -38.08 -85.70
C LEU A 197 -53.95 -37.29 -84.73
N GLN A 198 -55.28 -37.38 -84.89
CA GLN A 198 -56.23 -36.70 -84.01
C GLN A 198 -56.53 -37.48 -82.71
N LYS A 199 -56.05 -38.72 -82.58
CA LYS A 199 -56.24 -39.58 -81.41
C LYS A 199 -55.04 -39.59 -80.45
N LEU A 200 -53.90 -39.05 -80.86
CA LEU A 200 -52.71 -38.93 -80.00
C LEU A 200 -52.70 -37.64 -79.17
N LEU A 201 -53.56 -36.67 -79.52
CA LEU A 201 -53.67 -35.38 -78.84
C LEU A 201 -54.66 -35.40 -77.66
N GLU A 202 -55.53 -36.40 -77.61
CA GLU A 202 -56.51 -36.59 -76.52
C GLU A 202 -55.94 -37.39 -75.34
N ASP A 203 -54.77 -38.03 -75.55
CA ASP A 203 -53.99 -38.76 -74.53
C ASP A 203 -53.04 -37.85 -73.74
N VAL A 204 -53.42 -36.58 -73.49
CA VAL A 204 -52.79 -35.75 -72.44
C VAL A 204 -53.07 -36.44 -71.10
N SER A 205 -52.11 -37.30 -70.75
CA SER A 205 -52.26 -38.48 -69.93
C SER A 205 -52.54 -38.17 -68.44
N PRO A 206 -53.41 -38.95 -67.76
CA PRO A 206 -53.59 -38.96 -66.30
C PRO A 206 -52.28 -39.12 -65.51
N MET A 207 -51.24 -39.73 -66.12
CA MET A 207 -49.90 -39.86 -65.55
C MET A 207 -49.18 -38.52 -65.33
N SER A 208 -49.62 -37.43 -65.95
CA SER A 208 -49.04 -36.09 -65.74
C SER A 208 -49.56 -35.45 -64.44
N PHE A 209 -50.85 -35.59 -64.15
CA PHE A 209 -51.49 -35.07 -62.95
C PHE A 209 -51.05 -35.81 -61.68
N GLU A 210 -50.91 -37.14 -61.77
CA GLU A 210 -50.44 -37.95 -60.64
C GLU A 210 -48.97 -37.65 -60.27
N ARG A 211 -48.12 -37.39 -61.27
CA ARG A 211 -46.74 -36.92 -61.05
C ARG A 211 -46.70 -35.53 -60.42
N MET A 212 -47.61 -34.65 -60.81
CA MET A 212 -47.73 -33.30 -60.26
C MET A 212 -48.17 -33.32 -58.79
N ASN A 213 -49.14 -34.15 -58.43
CA ASN A 213 -49.58 -34.31 -57.04
C ASN A 213 -48.47 -34.87 -56.13
N ARG A 214 -47.71 -35.88 -56.59
CA ARG A 214 -46.56 -36.40 -55.82
C ARG A 214 -45.49 -35.33 -55.57
N LEU A 215 -45.26 -34.45 -56.55
CA LEU A 215 -44.36 -33.31 -56.41
C LEU A 215 -44.87 -32.29 -55.39
N VAL A 216 -46.18 -32.05 -55.34
CA VAL A 216 -46.82 -31.16 -54.36
C VAL A 216 -46.69 -31.73 -52.93
N GLU A 217 -46.94 -33.03 -52.74
CA GLU A 217 -46.80 -33.69 -51.43
C GLU A 217 -45.37 -33.59 -50.87
N VAL A 218 -44.35 -33.85 -51.71
CA VAL A 218 -42.94 -33.68 -51.32
C VAL A 218 -42.64 -32.24 -50.93
N LYS A 219 -43.19 -31.26 -51.66
CA LYS A 219 -43.01 -29.83 -51.35
C LYS A 219 -43.71 -29.43 -50.05
N ASP A 220 -44.88 -29.98 -49.75
CA ASP A 220 -45.57 -29.73 -48.48
C ASP A 220 -44.79 -30.31 -47.28
N GLU A 221 -44.17 -31.49 -47.44
CA GLU A 221 -43.26 -32.04 -46.43
C GLU A 221 -42.01 -31.17 -46.22
N GLU A 222 -41.41 -30.64 -47.28
CA GLU A 222 -40.30 -29.69 -47.17
C GLU A 222 -40.72 -28.40 -46.45
N ILE A 223 -41.90 -27.87 -46.76
CA ILE A 223 -42.46 -26.67 -46.12
C ILE A 223 -42.69 -26.91 -44.62
N THR A 224 -43.18 -28.09 -44.23
CA THR A 224 -43.38 -28.42 -42.81
C THR A 224 -42.06 -28.52 -42.05
N LYS A 225 -41.04 -29.17 -42.63
CA LYS A 225 -39.69 -29.24 -42.04
C LYS A 225 -39.08 -27.85 -41.85
N LEU A 226 -39.17 -26.98 -42.87
CA LEU A 226 -38.69 -25.59 -42.78
C LEU A 226 -39.44 -24.80 -41.70
N LYS A 227 -40.75 -24.99 -41.55
CA LYS A 227 -41.53 -24.34 -40.49
C LYS A 227 -41.09 -24.77 -39.10
N ASP A 228 -40.78 -26.05 -38.91
CA ASP A 228 -40.31 -26.56 -37.62
C ASP A 228 -38.88 -26.08 -37.29
N GLU A 229 -38.00 -26.02 -38.29
CA GLU A 229 -36.67 -25.43 -38.13
C GLU A 229 -36.73 -23.94 -37.77
N ILE A 230 -37.61 -23.18 -38.43
CA ILE A 230 -37.86 -21.77 -38.08
C ILE A 230 -38.37 -21.63 -36.64
N ARG A 231 -39.26 -22.52 -36.18
CA ARG A 231 -39.75 -22.53 -34.78
C ARG A 231 -38.62 -22.82 -33.80
N LEU A 232 -37.78 -23.81 -34.08
CA LEU A 232 -36.63 -24.15 -33.24
C LEU A 232 -35.64 -22.99 -33.16
N MET A 233 -35.28 -22.40 -34.30
CA MET A 233 -34.40 -21.22 -34.34
C MET A 233 -35.02 -20.04 -33.59
N SER A 234 -36.31 -19.77 -33.78
CA SER A 234 -37.03 -18.69 -33.07
C SER A 234 -36.99 -18.90 -31.55
N GLY A 235 -37.18 -20.15 -31.10
CA GLY A 235 -37.00 -20.54 -29.70
C GLY A 235 -35.58 -20.26 -29.21
N HIS A 236 -34.56 -20.69 -29.95
CA HIS A 236 -33.16 -20.43 -29.60
C HIS A 236 -32.85 -18.92 -29.51
N TRP A 237 -33.29 -18.13 -30.49
CA TRP A 237 -33.12 -16.68 -30.49
C TRP A 237 -33.80 -16.01 -29.29
N LYS A 238 -35.01 -16.45 -28.92
CA LYS A 238 -35.73 -15.94 -27.74
C LYS A 238 -34.98 -16.26 -26.44
N HIS A 239 -34.44 -17.47 -26.29
CA HIS A 239 -33.63 -17.83 -25.13
C HIS A 239 -32.32 -17.03 -25.07
N LYS A 240 -31.63 -16.90 -26.21
CA LYS A 240 -30.40 -16.11 -26.31
C LYS A 240 -30.63 -14.65 -25.95
N THR A 241 -31.76 -14.08 -26.38
CA THR A 241 -32.16 -12.70 -26.04
C THR A 241 -32.34 -12.54 -24.52
N LYS A 242 -33.11 -13.44 -23.88
CA LYS A 242 -33.30 -13.41 -22.41
C LYS A 242 -32.00 -13.57 -21.62
N GLU A 243 -31.10 -14.44 -22.09
CA GLU A 243 -29.79 -14.62 -21.46
C GLU A 243 -28.98 -13.31 -21.50
N LEU A 244 -28.90 -12.65 -22.66
CA LEU A 244 -28.21 -11.37 -22.81
C LEU A 244 -28.84 -10.26 -21.96
N GLU A 245 -30.17 -10.18 -21.90
CA GLU A 245 -30.89 -9.25 -21.02
C GLU A 245 -30.52 -9.48 -19.54
N SER A 246 -30.42 -10.75 -19.11
CA SER A 246 -30.05 -11.09 -17.73
C SER A 246 -28.60 -10.70 -17.41
N GLN A 247 -27.68 -10.84 -18.36
CA GLN A 247 -26.28 -10.43 -18.21
C GLN A 247 -26.17 -8.91 -18.11
N LEU A 248 -26.91 -8.18 -18.95
CA LEU A 248 -26.96 -6.72 -18.91
C LEU A 248 -27.51 -6.20 -17.58
N GLU A 249 -28.55 -6.82 -17.04
CA GLU A 249 -29.11 -6.45 -15.74
C GLU A 249 -28.14 -6.76 -14.58
N LYS A 250 -27.39 -7.86 -14.65
CA LYS A 250 -26.31 -8.15 -13.68
C LYS A 250 -25.24 -7.05 -13.71
N GLN A 251 -24.78 -6.67 -14.91
CA GLN A 251 -23.78 -5.63 -15.08
C GLN A 251 -24.29 -4.26 -14.58
N ARG A 252 -25.56 -3.94 -14.82
CA ARG A 252 -26.18 -2.71 -14.30
C ARG A 252 -26.15 -2.65 -12.77
N ARG A 253 -26.38 -3.77 -12.07
CA ARG A 253 -26.30 -3.85 -10.60
C ARG A 253 -24.88 -3.67 -10.09
N THR A 254 -23.90 -4.32 -10.72
CA THR A 254 -22.50 -4.15 -10.34
C THR A 254 -22.04 -2.71 -10.52
N ASP A 255 -22.46 -2.05 -11.61
CA ASP A 255 -22.14 -0.63 -11.85
C ASP A 255 -22.75 0.28 -10.80
N GLN A 256 -23.99 0.02 -10.36
CA GLN A 256 -24.61 0.78 -9.26
C GLN A 256 -23.86 0.62 -7.94
N ASP A 257 -23.40 -0.58 -7.62
CA ASP A 257 -22.65 -0.82 -6.39
C ASP A 257 -21.23 -0.23 -6.45
N LEU A 258 -20.58 -0.27 -7.61
CA LEU A 258 -19.34 0.45 -7.86
C LEU A 258 -19.54 1.96 -7.70
N LYS A 259 -20.61 2.52 -8.27
CA LYS A 259 -20.96 3.95 -8.11
C LYS A 259 -21.14 4.34 -6.64
N LYS A 260 -21.80 3.50 -5.83
CA LYS A 260 -21.93 3.72 -4.37
C LYS A 260 -20.55 3.70 -3.67
N LYS A 261 -19.67 2.77 -4.03
CA LYS A 261 -18.32 2.69 -3.46
C LYS A 261 -17.47 3.90 -3.84
N ILE A 262 -17.54 4.35 -5.10
CA ILE A 262 -16.86 5.55 -5.59
C ILE A 262 -17.30 6.77 -4.78
N LEU A 263 -18.62 6.98 -4.62
CA LEU A 263 -19.14 8.09 -3.81
C LEU A 263 -18.64 8.06 -2.36
N LYS A 264 -18.56 6.88 -1.75
CA LYS A 264 -17.98 6.74 -0.39
C LYS A 264 -16.50 7.12 -0.35
N LEU A 265 -15.72 6.69 -1.35
CA LEU A 265 -14.30 7.03 -1.44
C LEU A 265 -14.08 8.52 -1.69
N GLU A 266 -14.88 9.15 -2.55
CA GLU A 266 -14.85 10.60 -2.77
C GLU A 266 -15.12 11.37 -1.49
N PHE A 267 -16.11 10.93 -0.70
CA PHE A 267 -16.40 11.54 0.60
C PHE A 267 -15.23 11.42 1.57
N CYS A 268 -14.67 10.21 1.74
CA CYS A 268 -13.51 9.99 2.61
C CYS A 268 -12.30 10.83 2.15
N LEU A 269 -12.07 10.93 0.85
CA LEU A 269 -10.97 11.72 0.28
C LEU A 269 -11.18 13.22 0.53
N GLN A 270 -12.40 13.72 0.38
CA GLN A 270 -12.74 15.10 0.71
C GLN A 270 -12.56 15.39 2.21
N GLU A 271 -12.94 14.45 3.08
CA GLU A 271 -12.73 14.56 4.51
C GLU A 271 -11.24 14.62 4.86
N THR A 272 -10.43 13.71 4.34
CA THR A 272 -8.96 13.71 4.54
C THR A 272 -8.35 15.03 4.07
N ARG A 273 -8.71 15.53 2.87
CA ARG A 273 -8.25 16.84 2.40
C ARG A 273 -8.62 17.98 3.35
N SER A 274 -9.82 17.93 3.95
CA SER A 274 -10.25 18.93 4.93
C SER A 274 -9.42 18.86 6.22
N GLN A 275 -9.08 17.66 6.68
CA GLN A 275 -8.25 17.44 7.87
C GLN A 275 -6.81 17.90 7.61
N THR A 276 -6.24 17.58 6.44
CA THR A 276 -4.92 18.07 6.01
C THR A 276 -4.85 19.59 6.05
N ARG A 277 -5.86 20.30 5.52
CA ARG A 277 -5.92 21.77 5.58
C ARG A 277 -5.99 22.30 7.02
N LYS A 278 -6.70 21.62 7.93
CA LYS A 278 -6.75 21.99 9.35
C LYS A 278 -5.38 21.81 10.03
N LEU A 279 -4.70 20.71 9.75
CA LEU A 279 -3.37 20.43 10.27
C LEU A 279 -2.35 21.43 9.73
N GLN A 280 -2.41 21.77 8.44
CA GLN A 280 -1.56 22.79 7.85
C GLN A 280 -1.71 24.14 8.56
N ARG A 281 -2.95 24.63 8.77
CA ARG A 281 -3.20 25.87 9.54
C ARG A 281 -2.75 25.79 11.00
N ARG A 282 -2.73 24.61 11.61
CA ARG A 282 -2.18 24.41 12.97
C ARG A 282 -0.65 24.38 12.95
N GLY A 283 -0.06 23.84 11.88
CA GLY A 283 1.38 23.92 11.61
C GLY A 283 1.83 25.38 11.46
N GLU A 284 1.22 26.12 10.55
CA GLU A 284 1.53 27.54 10.30
C GLU A 284 1.44 28.39 11.58
N ARG A 285 0.45 28.16 12.44
CA ARG A 285 0.35 28.86 13.74
C ARG A 285 1.50 28.52 14.69
N ARG A 286 1.85 27.24 14.82
CA ARG A 286 3.00 26.83 15.63
C ARG A 286 4.31 27.39 15.09
N ASP A 287 4.46 27.44 13.77
CA ASP A 287 5.66 28.00 13.13
C ASP A 287 5.78 29.51 13.39
N MET A 288 4.66 30.23 13.40
CA MET A 288 4.61 31.64 13.81
C MET A 288 4.99 31.84 15.29
N GLU A 289 4.46 31.02 16.21
CA GLU A 289 4.83 31.06 17.64
C GLU A 289 6.32 30.77 17.85
N ILE A 290 6.86 29.76 17.15
CA ILE A 290 8.29 29.42 17.20
C ILE A 290 9.14 30.56 16.66
N LYS A 291 8.69 31.23 15.59
CA LYS A 291 9.38 32.39 15.03
C LYS A 291 9.38 33.56 16.01
N GLU A 292 8.24 33.88 16.62
CA GLU A 292 8.16 34.94 17.65
C GLU A 292 9.08 34.67 18.84
N ILE A 293 9.10 33.42 19.35
CA ILE A 293 10.01 33.04 20.45
C ILE A 293 11.47 33.20 20.03
N ARG A 294 11.81 32.83 18.79
CA ARG A 294 13.16 32.98 18.25
C ARG A 294 13.57 34.45 18.16
N ASP A 295 12.68 35.29 17.64
CA ASP A 295 12.92 36.72 17.49
C ASP A 295 13.08 37.39 18.87
N LEU A 296 12.26 37.04 19.87
CA LEU A 296 12.39 37.48 21.27
C LEU A 296 13.72 37.07 21.90
N MET A 297 14.20 35.85 21.61
CA MET A 297 15.49 35.36 22.09
C MET A 297 16.65 36.13 21.44
N SER A 298 16.57 36.40 20.14
CA SER A 298 17.53 37.23 19.41
C SER A 298 17.57 38.67 19.93
N GLU A 299 16.41 39.28 20.18
CA GLU A 299 16.30 40.63 20.74
C GLU A 299 16.85 40.70 22.18
N LYS A 300 16.56 39.72 23.03
CA LYS A 300 17.18 39.62 24.37
C LYS A 300 18.69 39.45 24.30
N GLN A 301 19.20 38.69 23.33
CA GLN A 301 20.64 38.47 23.17
C GLN A 301 21.34 39.75 22.71
N GLN A 302 20.78 40.47 21.74
CA GLN A 302 21.28 41.78 21.31
C GLN A 302 21.25 42.82 22.45
N ARG A 303 20.18 42.86 23.23
CA ARG A 303 20.07 43.77 24.39
C ARG A 303 21.07 43.43 25.49
N ASN A 304 21.38 42.14 25.65
CA ASN A 304 22.47 41.72 26.53
C ASN A 304 23.80 42.19 25.97
N GLU A 305 24.11 41.93 24.68
CA GLU A 305 25.36 42.40 24.06
C GLU A 305 25.55 43.93 24.17
N GLU A 306 24.49 44.72 23.98
CA GLU A 306 24.52 46.18 24.20
C GLU A 306 24.71 46.59 25.68
N SER A 307 24.27 45.74 26.62
CA SER A 307 24.51 45.91 28.07
C SER A 307 25.95 45.55 28.46
N TRP A 308 26.55 44.54 27.83
CA TRP A 308 27.92 44.10 28.12
C TRP A 308 28.98 45.04 27.53
N GLU A 309 28.66 45.80 26.47
CA GLU A 309 29.58 46.80 25.92
C GLU A 309 29.64 48.12 26.72
N LYS A 310 28.64 48.43 27.57
CA LYS A 310 28.60 49.71 28.32
C LYS A 310 29.04 49.63 29.78
N GLU A 311 28.95 48.48 30.43
CA GLU A 311 29.49 48.31 31.78
C GLU A 311 30.86 47.64 31.72
N LYS A 312 31.91 48.48 31.63
CA LYS A 312 33.27 48.04 31.88
C LYS A 312 33.28 47.33 33.23
N PHE A 313 33.54 46.03 33.24
CA PHE A 313 33.61 45.17 34.43
C PHE A 313 34.40 45.81 35.61
N TRP A 314 35.40 46.64 35.27
CA TRP A 314 36.25 47.42 36.18
C TRP A 314 35.54 48.55 36.95
N ASP A 315 34.38 49.01 36.48
CA ASP A 315 33.61 50.08 37.10
C ASP A 315 32.54 49.57 38.09
N ASN A 316 32.32 48.25 38.15
CA ASN A 316 31.38 47.67 39.09
C ASN A 316 31.85 47.90 40.55
N SER A 317 30.99 48.50 41.36
CA SER A 317 31.29 48.94 42.73
C SER A 317 31.80 47.81 43.61
N GLY A 318 31.34 46.57 43.39
CA GLY A 318 31.82 45.38 44.07
C GLY A 318 33.30 45.08 43.83
N PHE A 319 33.79 45.27 42.60
CA PHE A 319 35.20 45.05 42.28
C PHE A 319 36.11 46.10 42.94
N LYS A 320 35.70 47.37 42.93
CA LYS A 320 36.41 48.47 43.61
C LYS A 320 36.51 48.24 45.12
N ILE A 321 35.46 47.70 45.75
CA ILE A 321 35.45 47.35 47.19
C ILE A 321 36.46 46.24 47.48
N VAL A 322 36.50 45.17 46.68
CA VAL A 322 37.41 44.04 46.90
C VAL A 322 38.89 44.46 46.76
N VAL A 323 39.20 45.30 45.77
CA VAL A 323 40.55 45.85 45.58
C VAL A 323 40.94 46.77 46.74
N SER A 324 40.02 47.64 47.18
CA SER A 324 40.24 48.53 48.34
C SER A 324 40.50 47.75 49.63
N MET A 325 39.71 46.70 49.91
CA MET A 325 39.90 45.86 51.10
C MET A 325 41.20 45.05 51.05
N SER A 326 41.59 44.60 49.86
CA SER A 326 42.85 43.87 49.64
C SER A 326 44.06 44.77 49.87
N MET A 327 43.97 46.05 49.45
CA MET A 327 45.03 47.03 49.68
C MET A 327 45.12 47.44 51.16
N LEU A 328 44.00 47.56 51.86
CA LEU A 328 43.94 47.79 53.31
C LEU A 328 44.58 46.64 54.10
N MET A 329 44.29 45.40 53.71
CA MET A 329 44.92 44.21 54.33
C MET A 329 46.42 44.18 54.08
N LEU A 330 46.90 44.54 52.88
CA LEU A 330 48.33 44.64 52.59
C LEU A 330 49.01 45.72 53.45
N VAL A 331 48.41 46.90 53.61
CA VAL A 331 48.95 47.98 54.45
C VAL A 331 48.99 47.60 55.94
N VAL A 332 47.99 46.86 56.42
CA VAL A 332 47.95 46.36 57.80
C VAL A 332 49.01 45.27 58.04
N VAL A 333 49.27 44.43 57.05
CA VAL A 333 50.29 43.37 57.12
C VAL A 333 51.70 43.93 57.00
N SER A 334 51.93 45.00 56.23
CA SER A 334 53.23 45.66 56.11
C SER A 334 53.63 46.55 57.30
N LYS A 335 52.73 46.73 58.28
CA LYS A 335 52.97 47.55 59.49
C LYS A 335 53.19 46.72 60.76
N ARG A 336 53.29 45.39 60.62
CA ARG A 336 53.87 44.46 61.59
C ARG A 336 55.26 44.05 61.12
#